data_AF-A0A0K0E8F9-F1
#
_entry.id   AF-A0A0K0E8F9-F1
#
_cell.length_a   1.000
_cell.length_b   1.000
_cell.length_c   1.000
_cell.angle_alpha   90.00
_cell.angle_beta   90.00
_cell.angle_gamma   90.00
#
_symmetry.space_group_name_H-M   'P 1'
#
loop_
_entity.id
_entity.type
_entity.pdbx_description
1 polymer ?
#
loop_
_entity_poly.entity_id
_entity_poly.type
_entity_poly.pdbx_seq_one_letter_code
_entity_poly.pdbx_strand_id
1 'polypeptide(L)'
;MLRFNVLSNFKSSMLHYTPASLQLASIKREMSIDFVNKYKHPKIGDFSQVSPSLTNPYTTDPLLDRALINLLPKKYYHDVSSDLKCFGNRIVEEIDQLGRQAELEPPKLEQQDAWGNRVDNLIVSPAWYKLKEIAAEEGLISIGYDSKIDPKYRRIHQLSKLYLFGPSSGLVSCPLAMTDGAAKTIKELKLDEKYDELKYAYNRLVSRNGKEAWTSGQWMTEKKGGSDVGGGCDTYATEIGNGKYLLNGYKWFSSAIDADVCLTLARVVDKNGNAIKGSKGLSLFYLPIRNPKTKKLNGIQMVTLKDKLGTRQLPTAELLLDGVEAIRVSDEGRGIPSIANMLNVTRIHNAIASVSYMRRIISLARDYSTKREVFGRKLIDWPLHMATLSKLEVECRAGLLFILEAARLLGLQESGEATSLEIINLRLMTPVLKLYTGKKTVPLISEGLECFGGQGYIENTGLPSILRDAQVTPIWEGTTNVLSLDVLRVFSSKEDVLGAFEKHINNILTNTKNDELLEKCTEKIKNALEFLKIFFSNISKKNKISLMQVDRGAREIGMVIGKIYSGALLIQHASSTTRTDNDKVVAFRYCVENPIIDFDQSIFNSLRNDVDIKIVFENYSNVKSKI
;
A
#
# COMPACT_ATOMS: atom_id res chain seq x y z
N MET A 1 -25.20 43.59 37.06
CA MET A 1 -26.40 43.16 37.80
C MET A 1 -26.01 41.98 38.69
N LEU A 2 -26.51 41.97 39.93
CA LEU A 2 -26.23 41.04 41.05
C LEU A 2 -24.91 41.27 41.83
N ARG A 3 -25.08 41.96 42.99
CA ARG A 3 -24.15 42.15 44.11
C ARG A 3 -24.48 41.12 45.20
N PHE A 4 -23.50 40.68 45.99
CA PHE A 4 -23.67 40.41 47.43
C PHE A 4 -22.38 40.79 48.17
N ASN A 5 -22.54 41.63 49.19
CA ASN A 5 -21.53 42.16 50.11
C ASN A 5 -22.08 41.92 51.52
N VAL A 6 -21.30 41.40 52.47
CA VAL A 6 -21.60 41.46 53.91
C VAL A 6 -20.32 41.75 54.68
N LEU A 7 -20.37 42.81 55.49
CA LEU A 7 -19.36 43.37 56.40
C LEU A 7 -19.72 43.03 57.86
N SER A 8 -18.73 42.83 58.73
CA SER A 8 -18.70 43.28 60.15
C SER A 8 -17.33 42.94 60.79
N ASN A 9 -16.43 43.90 61.01
CA ASN A 9 -16.21 44.73 62.21
C ASN A 9 -15.83 43.99 63.51
N PHE A 10 -14.56 44.11 63.94
CA PHE A 10 -14.17 44.26 65.36
C PHE A 10 -12.91 45.15 65.50
N LYS A 11 -12.93 46.04 66.50
CA LYS A 11 -12.09 47.24 66.70
C LYS A 11 -10.88 47.01 67.63
N SER A 12 -9.86 47.86 67.43
CA SER A 12 -9.08 48.63 68.44
C SER A 12 -8.02 47.95 69.32
N SER A 13 -6.74 48.31 69.13
CA SER A 13 -6.01 49.24 70.03
C SER A 13 -4.57 49.52 69.54
N MET A 14 -4.19 50.80 69.52
CA MET A 14 -2.84 51.32 69.22
C MET A 14 -1.94 51.25 70.46
N LEU A 15 -0.61 51.12 70.27
CA LEU A 15 0.41 51.79 71.11
C LEU A 15 1.72 51.93 70.31
N HIS A 16 2.23 53.17 70.25
CA HIS A 16 3.44 53.64 69.56
C HIS A 16 4.74 53.25 70.27
N TYR A 17 5.84 53.04 69.53
CA TYR A 17 7.20 53.48 69.91
C TYR A 17 8.08 53.68 68.66
N THR A 18 8.78 54.81 68.64
CA THR A 18 9.57 55.46 67.56
C THR A 18 10.98 54.89 67.35
N PRO A 19 11.64 55.15 66.18
CA PRO A 19 12.91 54.53 65.78
C PRO A 19 14.15 55.36 66.17
N ALA A 20 15.26 54.69 66.50
CA ALA A 20 16.59 55.30 66.71
C ALA A 20 17.59 54.78 65.66
N SER A 21 18.15 55.72 64.90
CA SER A 21 19.24 55.60 63.93
C SER A 21 20.59 55.33 64.60
N LEU A 22 21.32 54.28 64.18
CA LEU A 22 22.75 53.96 64.39
C LEU A 22 22.92 52.55 63.77
N GLN A 23 23.72 52.19 62.76
CA GLN A 23 24.95 52.70 62.16
C GLN A 23 24.95 52.29 60.66
N LEU A 24 24.91 53.26 59.75
CA LEU A 24 25.18 53.06 58.32
C LEU A 24 26.67 53.33 58.07
N ALA A 25 27.54 52.34 58.32
CA ALA A 25 28.97 52.44 57.92
C ALA A 25 29.76 51.11 57.83
N SER A 26 29.21 49.93 58.15
CA SER A 26 30.04 48.70 58.27
C SER A 26 29.76 47.54 57.30
N ILE A 27 28.85 47.67 56.33
CA ILE A 27 28.64 46.61 55.31
C ILE A 27 28.91 47.17 53.91
N LYS A 28 30.19 47.46 53.65
CA LYS A 28 30.74 47.76 52.31
C LYS A 28 31.71 46.67 51.82
N ARG A 29 31.59 45.45 52.33
CA ARG A 29 32.30 44.27 51.85
C ARG A 29 31.27 43.15 51.66
N GLU A 30 31.37 42.46 50.52
CA GLU A 30 30.57 41.30 50.10
C GLU A 30 29.18 41.56 49.49
N MET A 31 29.13 42.44 48.48
CA MET A 31 28.12 42.35 47.42
C MET A 31 28.80 42.12 46.07
N SER A 32 29.60 41.06 45.97
CA SER A 32 29.84 40.38 44.69
C SER A 32 28.74 39.33 44.53
N ILE A 33 27.54 39.78 44.16
CA ILE A 33 26.52 38.83 43.70
C ILE A 33 27.04 38.28 42.38
N ASP A 34 27.54 37.05 42.44
CA ASP A 34 27.89 36.25 41.27
C ASP A 34 26.59 35.88 40.54
N PHE A 35 26.02 36.85 39.83
CA PHE A 35 24.81 36.67 39.01
C PHE A 35 25.04 35.66 37.88
N VAL A 36 26.30 35.35 37.54
CA VAL A 36 26.67 34.43 36.47
C VAL A 36 26.35 32.98 36.84
N ASN A 37 26.31 32.63 38.13
CA ASN A 37 26.06 31.25 38.59
C ASN A 37 24.61 30.96 39.03
N LYS A 38 23.72 31.95 39.06
CA LYS A 38 22.37 31.81 39.63
C LYS A 38 21.37 31.11 38.69
N TYR A 39 21.68 31.02 37.40
CA TYR A 39 20.83 30.39 36.39
C TYR A 39 21.59 29.23 35.76
N LYS A 40 21.16 27.99 36.02
CA LYS A 40 21.73 26.77 35.42
C LYS A 40 20.61 25.96 34.79
N HIS A 41 20.89 25.34 33.64
CA HIS A 41 19.96 24.39 33.02
C HIS A 41 19.75 23.16 33.92
N PRO A 42 18.60 22.47 33.82
CA PRO A 42 18.38 21.19 34.49
C PRO A 42 19.43 20.14 34.10
N LYS A 43 19.90 19.36 35.07
CA LYS A 43 20.77 18.20 34.81
C LYS A 43 19.92 16.98 34.52
N ILE A 44 20.13 16.34 33.38
CA ILE A 44 19.36 15.17 32.92
C ILE A 44 20.24 13.93 32.65
N GLY A 45 21.49 13.96 33.11
CA GLY A 45 22.53 13.03 32.67
C GLY A 45 23.12 13.46 31.31
N ASP A 46 24.02 12.65 30.80
CA ASP A 46 24.79 12.81 29.57
C ASP A 46 24.40 11.81 28.47
N PHE A 47 23.60 10.80 28.81
CA PHE A 47 23.14 9.80 27.87
C PHE A 47 21.89 10.26 27.09
N SER A 48 21.98 10.15 25.77
CA SER A 48 20.84 10.12 24.86
C SER A 48 21.04 9.01 23.83
N GLN A 49 20.01 8.22 23.57
CA GLN A 49 20.11 7.09 22.64
C GLN A 49 20.30 7.56 21.19
N VAL A 50 21.31 7.01 20.50
CA VAL A 50 21.52 7.22 19.07
C VAL A 50 20.37 6.59 18.28
N SER A 51 19.77 7.34 17.35
CA SER A 51 18.66 6.90 16.50
C SER A 51 19.09 5.89 15.43
N PRO A 52 18.17 5.08 14.88
CA PRO A 52 18.43 4.38 13.63
C PRO A 52 18.78 5.36 12.50
N SER A 53 19.54 4.90 11.52
CA SER A 53 19.93 5.65 10.34
C SER A 53 19.37 4.96 9.10
N LEU A 54 18.73 5.74 8.22
CA LEU A 54 18.37 5.28 6.89
C LEU A 54 19.59 5.46 5.96
N THR A 55 20.12 4.35 5.47
CA THR A 55 21.17 4.33 4.44
C THR A 55 20.53 4.17 3.05
N ASN A 56 21.34 4.28 1.98
CA ASN A 56 20.85 4.08 0.62
C ASN A 56 20.10 2.73 0.52
N PRO A 57 18.78 2.74 0.26
CA PRO A 57 17.95 1.54 0.33
C PRO A 57 18.20 0.58 -0.83
N TYR A 58 18.83 1.01 -1.93
CA TYR A 58 19.24 0.12 -3.01
C TYR A 58 20.49 -0.68 -2.60
N THR A 59 21.56 0.02 -2.23
CA THR A 59 22.86 -0.64 -1.96
C THR A 59 22.87 -1.44 -0.66
N THR A 60 21.92 -1.16 0.25
CA THR A 60 21.81 -1.87 1.53
C THR A 60 20.66 -2.88 1.56
N ASP A 61 19.89 -3.03 0.47
CA ASP A 61 18.91 -4.12 0.37
C ASP A 61 19.65 -5.47 0.29
N PRO A 62 19.31 -6.45 1.15
CA PRO A 62 19.96 -7.76 1.17
C PRO A 62 19.82 -8.60 -0.11
N LEU A 63 18.89 -8.29 -1.03
CA LEU A 63 18.53 -9.17 -2.14
C LEU A 63 18.31 -8.44 -3.48
N LEU A 64 17.79 -7.20 -3.48
CA LEU A 64 17.33 -6.51 -4.70
C LEU A 64 18.37 -6.53 -5.83
N ASP A 65 19.60 -6.10 -5.57
CA ASP A 65 20.67 -6.03 -6.58
C ASP A 65 20.94 -7.40 -7.22
N ARG A 66 21.09 -8.47 -6.41
CA ARG A 66 21.29 -9.84 -6.90
C ARG A 66 20.09 -10.36 -7.69
N ALA A 67 18.87 -10.03 -7.24
CA ALA A 67 17.66 -10.41 -7.95
C ALA A 67 17.58 -9.72 -9.32
N LEU A 68 17.98 -8.45 -9.43
CA LEU A 68 18.04 -7.72 -10.69
C LEU A 68 19.07 -8.29 -11.66
N ILE A 69 20.24 -8.72 -11.18
CA ILE A 69 21.25 -9.41 -12.03
C ILE A 69 20.66 -10.65 -12.69
N ASN A 70 19.81 -11.39 -11.97
CA ASN A 70 19.20 -12.63 -12.48
C ASN A 70 18.04 -12.39 -13.45
N LEU A 71 17.41 -11.21 -13.41
CA LEU A 71 16.22 -10.90 -14.22
C LEU A 71 16.51 -10.02 -15.44
N LEU A 72 17.58 -9.23 -15.40
CA LEU A 72 17.92 -8.27 -16.46
C LEU A 72 19.16 -8.74 -17.25
N PRO A 73 19.14 -8.63 -18.60
CA PRO A 73 20.36 -8.78 -19.39
C PRO A 73 21.42 -7.77 -18.95
N LYS A 74 22.70 -8.14 -19.03
CA LYS A 74 23.84 -7.33 -18.56
C LYS A 74 23.77 -5.86 -19.00
N LYS A 75 23.40 -5.61 -20.26
CA LYS A 75 23.24 -4.25 -20.81
C LYS A 75 22.23 -3.42 -20.00
N TYR A 76 21.03 -3.94 -19.77
CA TYR A 76 19.98 -3.25 -19.03
C TYR A 76 20.27 -3.19 -17.53
N TYR A 77 20.89 -4.22 -16.97
CA TYR A 77 21.26 -4.25 -15.56
C TYR A 77 22.14 -3.06 -15.15
N HIS A 78 23.16 -2.71 -15.94
CA HIS A 78 24.05 -1.60 -15.62
C HIS A 78 23.32 -0.25 -15.55
N ASP A 79 22.45 0.03 -16.53
CA ASP A 79 21.66 1.27 -16.57
C ASP A 79 20.68 1.34 -15.39
N VAL A 80 19.96 0.24 -15.13
CA VAL A 80 18.99 0.15 -14.03
C VAL A 80 19.68 0.26 -12.67
N SER A 81 20.77 -0.46 -12.44
CA SER A 81 21.53 -0.42 -11.18
C SER A 81 22.08 0.97 -10.90
N SER A 82 22.59 1.67 -11.92
CA SER A 82 23.09 3.04 -11.78
C SER A 82 21.97 4.02 -11.40
N ASP A 83 20.82 3.94 -12.08
CA ASP A 83 19.64 4.77 -11.77
C ASP A 83 19.13 4.50 -10.34
N LEU A 84 18.95 3.24 -9.95
CA LEU A 84 18.44 2.88 -8.63
C LEU A 84 19.41 3.25 -7.51
N LYS A 85 20.73 3.16 -7.74
CA LYS A 85 21.74 3.63 -6.78
C LYS A 85 21.67 5.14 -6.58
N CYS A 86 21.58 5.92 -7.66
CA CYS A 86 21.43 7.38 -7.60
C CYS A 86 20.13 7.76 -6.88
N PHE A 87 19.03 7.12 -7.24
CA PHE A 87 17.74 7.33 -6.62
C PHE A 87 17.74 6.95 -5.13
N GLY A 88 18.44 5.88 -4.75
CA GLY A 88 18.64 5.49 -3.36
C GLY A 88 19.36 6.55 -2.53
N ASN A 89 20.32 7.29 -3.10
CA ASN A 89 20.95 8.43 -2.41
C ASN A 89 19.95 9.57 -2.24
N ARG A 90 19.23 9.93 -3.32
CA ARG A 90 18.19 10.98 -3.29
C ARG A 90 17.11 10.68 -2.25
N ILE A 91 16.77 9.40 -2.03
CA ILE A 91 15.83 9.00 -0.98
C ILE A 91 16.30 9.47 0.40
N VAL A 92 17.57 9.23 0.73
CA VAL A 92 18.16 9.58 2.02
C VAL A 92 18.36 11.10 2.15
N GLU A 93 18.78 11.74 1.07
CA GLU A 93 19.17 13.16 1.06
C GLU A 93 17.98 14.13 0.99
N GLU A 94 16.86 13.73 0.36
CA GLU A 94 15.73 14.62 0.07
C GLU A 94 14.36 13.98 0.37
N ILE A 95 14.07 12.81 -0.22
CA ILE A 95 12.68 12.30 -0.31
C ILE A 95 12.13 11.86 1.05
N ASP A 96 12.93 11.22 1.89
CA ASP A 96 12.46 10.72 3.20
C ASP A 96 11.99 11.87 4.12
N GLN A 97 12.71 12.99 4.11
CA GLN A 97 12.33 14.19 4.87
C GLN A 97 11.03 14.80 4.33
N LEU A 98 10.86 14.89 3.01
CA LEU A 98 9.63 15.38 2.39
C LEU A 98 8.44 14.46 2.74
N GLY A 99 8.64 13.14 2.70
CA GLY A 99 7.62 12.16 3.10
C GLY A 99 7.18 12.35 4.54
N ARG A 100 8.13 12.62 5.44
CA ARG A 100 7.84 12.94 6.84
C ARG A 100 7.11 14.27 7.00
N GLN A 101 7.51 15.31 6.28
CA GLN A 101 6.83 16.62 6.31
C GLN A 101 5.36 16.50 5.87
N ALA A 102 5.07 15.72 4.83
CA ALA A 102 3.71 15.47 4.38
C ALA A 102 2.82 14.77 5.43
N GLU A 103 3.40 13.96 6.33
CA GLU A 103 2.70 13.36 7.48
C GLU A 103 2.47 14.34 8.63
N LEU A 104 3.40 15.25 8.86
CA LEU A 104 3.30 16.27 9.91
C LEU A 104 2.33 17.40 9.52
N GLU A 105 2.14 17.64 8.21
CA GLU A 105 1.25 18.64 7.64
C GLU A 105 0.15 17.98 6.78
N PRO A 106 -0.80 17.25 7.40
CA PRO A 106 -1.84 16.54 6.66
C PRO A 106 -2.77 17.52 5.92
N PRO A 107 -3.40 17.08 4.82
CA PRO A 107 -4.31 17.91 4.03
C PRO A 107 -5.48 18.49 4.83
N LYS A 108 -5.92 19.69 4.45
CA LYS A 108 -7.11 20.36 4.97
C LYS A 108 -8.05 20.68 3.83
N LEU A 109 -9.35 20.78 4.14
CA LEU A 109 -10.38 21.16 3.18
C LEU A 109 -11.17 22.33 3.75
N GLU A 110 -11.28 23.38 2.95
CA GLU A 110 -12.16 24.52 3.21
C GLU A 110 -13.26 24.51 2.17
N GLN A 111 -14.47 24.13 2.59
CA GLN A 111 -15.61 24.06 1.70
C GLN A 111 -16.04 25.45 1.20
N GLN A 112 -16.07 26.44 2.09
CA GLN A 112 -16.44 27.82 1.79
C GLN A 112 -15.25 28.76 1.94
N ASP A 113 -15.25 29.85 1.17
CA ASP A 113 -14.42 31.00 1.47
C ASP A 113 -15.02 31.86 2.60
N ALA A 114 -14.31 32.93 2.99
CA ALA A 114 -14.73 33.84 4.05
C ALA A 114 -16.00 34.67 3.72
N TRP A 115 -16.56 34.55 2.51
CA TRP A 115 -17.72 35.31 2.02
C TRP A 115 -18.91 34.42 1.66
N GLY A 116 -18.84 33.12 2.01
CA GLY A 116 -19.93 32.17 1.82
C GLY A 116 -20.00 31.54 0.42
N ASN A 117 -18.99 31.73 -0.44
CA ASN A 117 -18.93 31.04 -1.73
C ASN A 117 -18.39 29.63 -1.55
N ARG A 118 -18.99 28.64 -2.21
CA ARG A 118 -18.45 27.28 -2.28
C ARG A 118 -17.19 27.27 -3.15
N VAL A 119 -16.05 26.87 -2.58
CA VAL A 119 -14.74 26.86 -3.26
C VAL A 119 -14.06 25.49 -3.30
N ASP A 120 -14.35 24.60 -2.34
CA ASP A 120 -13.72 23.29 -2.23
C ASP A 120 -12.18 23.36 -2.26
N ASN A 121 -11.63 24.27 -1.46
CA ASN A 121 -10.20 24.56 -1.42
C ASN A 121 -9.48 23.45 -0.63
N LEU A 122 -8.79 22.58 -1.37
CA LEU A 122 -7.93 21.54 -0.80
C LEU A 122 -6.53 22.13 -0.56
N ILE A 123 -6.14 22.21 0.70
CA ILE A 123 -4.82 22.67 1.12
C ILE A 123 -3.96 21.44 1.43
N VAL A 124 -2.90 21.23 0.67
CA VAL A 124 -1.88 20.19 0.90
C VAL A 124 -0.52 20.84 1.14
N SER A 125 0.39 20.13 1.81
CA SER A 125 1.71 20.66 2.11
C SER A 125 2.55 20.89 0.84
N PRO A 126 3.49 21.85 0.84
CA PRO A 126 4.46 22.00 -0.25
C PRO A 126 5.27 20.72 -0.51
N ALA A 127 5.57 19.95 0.55
CA ALA A 127 6.27 18.68 0.46
C ALA A 127 5.50 17.65 -0.38
N TRP A 128 4.17 17.59 -0.26
CA TRP A 128 3.32 16.72 -1.09
C TRP A 128 3.47 17.03 -2.59
N TYR A 129 3.41 18.32 -2.96
CA TYR A 129 3.60 18.72 -4.36
C TYR A 129 5.02 18.44 -4.85
N LYS A 130 6.04 18.69 -4.01
CA LYS A 130 7.43 18.39 -4.38
C LYS A 130 7.62 16.90 -4.61
N LEU A 131 7.05 16.03 -3.78
CA LEU A 131 7.11 14.58 -3.98
C LEU A 131 6.46 14.14 -5.32
N LYS A 132 5.36 14.77 -5.75
CA LYS A 132 4.75 14.52 -7.07
C LYS A 132 5.66 14.99 -8.22
N GLU A 133 6.31 16.13 -8.08
CA GLU A 133 7.29 16.63 -9.05
C GLU A 133 8.48 15.66 -9.17
N ILE A 134 9.06 15.23 -8.04
CA ILE A 134 10.14 14.24 -7.98
C ILE A 134 9.71 12.94 -8.65
N ALA A 135 8.49 12.46 -8.39
CA ALA A 135 8.00 11.22 -8.98
C ALA A 135 7.98 11.26 -10.52
N ALA A 136 7.67 12.41 -11.11
CA ALA A 136 7.74 12.63 -12.55
C ALA A 136 9.19 12.71 -13.04
N GLU A 137 10.03 13.54 -12.41
CA GLU A 137 11.46 13.69 -12.75
C GLU A 137 12.15 12.32 -12.78
N GLU A 138 11.90 11.50 -11.77
CA GLU A 138 12.47 10.16 -11.58
C GLU A 138 11.84 9.08 -12.46
N GLY A 139 10.76 9.42 -13.17
CA GLY A 139 10.09 8.53 -14.11
C GLY A 139 9.37 7.36 -13.44
N LEU A 140 8.86 7.51 -12.21
CA LEU A 140 8.20 6.43 -11.47
C LEU A 140 6.98 5.84 -12.22
N ILE A 141 6.37 6.62 -13.13
CA ILE A 141 5.38 6.14 -14.09
C ILE A 141 6.02 5.95 -15.47
N SER A 142 6.73 6.97 -15.96
CA SER A 142 7.25 7.03 -17.33
C SER A 142 8.14 5.84 -17.71
N ILE A 143 8.94 5.30 -16.78
CA ILE A 143 9.77 4.11 -17.02
C ILE A 143 8.91 2.93 -17.48
N GLY A 144 7.72 2.74 -16.89
CA GLY A 144 6.77 1.69 -17.27
C GLY A 144 6.21 1.79 -18.68
N TYR A 145 6.43 2.92 -19.36
CA TYR A 145 5.87 3.24 -20.69
C TYR A 145 6.91 3.77 -21.69
N ASP A 146 8.20 3.78 -21.35
CA ASP A 146 9.26 4.21 -22.28
C ASP A 146 9.31 3.25 -23.48
N SER A 147 9.04 3.77 -24.67
CA SER A 147 9.01 3.00 -25.92
C SER A 147 10.39 2.54 -26.40
N LYS A 148 11.48 3.08 -25.84
CA LYS A 148 12.86 2.71 -26.18
C LYS A 148 13.34 1.46 -25.47
N ILE A 149 12.65 1.04 -24.41
CA ILE A 149 13.03 -0.09 -23.57
C ILE A 149 11.95 -1.17 -23.70
N ASP A 150 12.37 -2.41 -23.89
CA ASP A 150 11.47 -3.56 -23.93
C ASP A 150 10.58 -3.61 -22.66
N PRO A 151 9.24 -3.74 -22.78
CA PRO A 151 8.34 -3.79 -21.64
C PRO A 151 8.73 -4.79 -20.55
N LYS A 152 9.31 -5.93 -20.92
CA LYS A 152 9.74 -6.95 -19.94
C LYS A 152 10.85 -6.48 -19.01
N TYR A 153 11.72 -5.58 -19.46
CA TYR A 153 12.80 -5.02 -18.65
C TYR A 153 12.40 -3.71 -17.95
N ARG A 154 11.61 -2.86 -18.63
CA ARG A 154 11.20 -1.57 -18.07
C ARG A 154 10.24 -1.72 -16.89
N ARG A 155 9.36 -2.74 -16.87
CA ARG A 155 8.50 -3.03 -15.71
C ARG A 155 9.30 -3.47 -14.50
N ILE A 156 10.34 -4.29 -14.68
CA ILE A 156 11.25 -4.68 -13.59
C ILE A 156 11.94 -3.43 -13.01
N HIS A 157 12.45 -2.54 -13.86
CA HIS A 157 13.06 -1.27 -13.44
C HIS A 157 12.06 -0.38 -12.69
N GLN A 158 10.90 -0.10 -13.28
CA GLN A 158 9.86 0.75 -12.71
C GLN A 158 9.43 0.25 -11.33
N LEU A 159 9.08 -1.02 -11.22
CA LEU A 159 8.55 -1.59 -9.98
C LEU A 159 9.64 -1.69 -8.89
N SER A 160 10.91 -1.86 -9.27
CA SER A 160 12.05 -1.77 -8.34
C SER A 160 12.24 -0.34 -7.83
N LYS A 161 12.08 0.67 -8.69
CA LYS A 161 12.18 2.08 -8.29
C LYS A 161 11.02 2.47 -7.36
N LEU A 162 9.80 2.00 -7.63
CA LEU A 162 8.64 2.15 -6.75
C LEU A 162 8.82 1.45 -5.40
N TYR A 163 9.47 0.28 -5.37
CA TYR A 163 9.84 -0.41 -4.12
C TYR A 163 10.77 0.41 -3.23
N LEU A 164 11.76 1.11 -3.81
CA LEU A 164 12.62 2.02 -3.05
C LEU A 164 11.86 3.27 -2.58
N PHE A 165 11.00 3.83 -3.44
CA PHE A 165 10.24 5.05 -3.18
C PHE A 165 9.18 4.88 -2.09
N GLY A 166 8.46 3.75 -2.10
CA GLY A 166 7.23 3.52 -1.32
C GLY A 166 7.29 4.02 0.13
N PRO A 167 8.27 3.58 0.96
CA PRO A 167 8.29 3.91 2.38
C PRO A 167 8.68 5.35 2.70
N SER A 168 9.28 6.08 1.75
CA SER A 168 9.62 7.51 1.88
C SER A 168 8.64 8.41 1.11
N SER A 169 7.66 7.84 0.41
CA SER A 169 6.84 8.57 -0.56
C SER A 169 5.86 9.58 0.04
N GLY A 170 5.71 9.65 1.37
CA GLY A 170 4.61 10.39 1.99
C GLY A 170 3.26 10.00 1.41
N LEU A 171 3.07 8.71 1.09
CA LEU A 171 1.90 8.16 0.38
C LEU A 171 1.60 8.69 -1.03
N VAL A 172 2.51 9.45 -1.67
CA VAL A 172 2.43 9.76 -3.10
C VAL A 172 2.47 8.49 -3.96
N SER A 173 2.95 7.37 -3.43
CA SER A 173 2.79 6.04 -4.04
C SER A 173 1.33 5.68 -4.40
N CYS A 174 0.32 6.19 -3.68
CA CYS A 174 -1.10 5.96 -3.98
C CYS A 174 -1.55 6.61 -5.30
N PRO A 175 -1.41 7.94 -5.52
CA PRO A 175 -1.71 8.53 -6.82
C PRO A 175 -0.87 7.94 -7.95
N LEU A 176 0.38 7.53 -7.70
CA LEU A 176 1.20 6.87 -8.72
C LEU A 176 0.61 5.53 -9.15
N ALA A 177 0.10 4.72 -8.22
CA ALA A 177 -0.59 3.47 -8.55
C ALA A 177 -1.79 3.68 -9.47
N MET A 178 -2.64 4.66 -9.14
CA MET A 178 -3.82 5.00 -9.96
C MET A 178 -3.43 5.64 -11.30
N THR A 179 -2.33 6.41 -11.34
CA THR A 179 -1.78 7.01 -12.56
C THR A 179 -1.25 5.94 -13.52
N ASP A 180 -0.49 4.96 -13.02
CA ASP A 180 -0.03 3.81 -13.79
C ASP A 180 -1.22 2.97 -14.29
N GLY A 181 -2.19 2.68 -13.40
CA GLY A 181 -3.38 1.93 -13.76
C GLY A 181 -4.27 2.64 -14.80
N ALA A 182 -4.36 3.97 -14.74
CA ALA A 182 -5.04 4.77 -15.76
C ALA A 182 -4.28 4.76 -17.09
N ALA A 183 -2.96 4.96 -17.09
CA ALA A 183 -2.13 4.89 -18.29
C ALA A 183 -2.22 3.51 -18.96
N LYS A 184 -2.21 2.43 -18.17
CA LYS A 184 -2.43 1.06 -18.64
C LYS A 184 -3.81 0.90 -19.27
N THR A 185 -4.85 1.35 -18.59
CA THR A 185 -6.24 1.24 -19.07
C THR A 185 -6.45 2.00 -20.38
N ILE A 186 -5.87 3.20 -20.50
CA ILE A 186 -5.91 4.01 -21.73
C ILE A 186 -5.28 3.25 -22.90
N LYS A 187 -4.08 2.68 -22.70
CA LYS A 187 -3.37 1.95 -23.76
C LYS A 187 -4.03 0.64 -24.14
N GLU A 188 -4.41 -0.20 -23.17
CA GLU A 188 -5.02 -1.51 -23.45
C GLU A 188 -6.37 -1.41 -24.18
N LEU A 189 -7.15 -0.38 -23.86
CA LEU A 189 -8.46 -0.14 -24.51
C LEU A 189 -8.33 0.72 -25.78
N LYS A 190 -7.11 1.11 -26.16
CA LYS A 190 -6.77 1.98 -27.29
C LYS A 190 -7.55 3.30 -27.25
N LEU A 191 -7.67 3.89 -26.06
CA LEU A 191 -8.46 5.11 -25.86
C LEU A 191 -7.70 6.35 -26.36
N ASP A 192 -6.38 6.33 -26.31
CA ASP A 192 -5.52 7.37 -26.89
C ASP A 192 -5.53 7.39 -28.42
N GLU A 193 -5.94 6.30 -29.07
CA GLU A 193 -6.19 6.24 -30.51
C GLU A 193 -7.60 6.74 -30.88
N LYS A 194 -8.55 6.68 -29.93
CA LYS A 194 -9.98 6.98 -30.15
C LYS A 194 -10.38 8.40 -29.73
N TYR A 195 -9.73 8.97 -28.72
CA TYR A 195 -10.09 10.26 -28.13
C TYR A 195 -8.85 11.13 -27.94
N ASP A 196 -8.85 12.34 -28.53
CA ASP A 196 -7.74 13.29 -28.39
C ASP A 196 -7.53 13.71 -26.93
N GLU A 197 -8.61 13.85 -26.15
CA GLU A 197 -8.54 14.14 -24.71
C GLU A 197 -7.78 13.06 -23.93
N LEU A 198 -7.96 11.78 -24.31
CA LEU A 198 -7.31 10.65 -23.63
C LEU A 198 -5.87 10.47 -24.11
N LYS A 199 -5.57 10.82 -25.38
CA LYS A 199 -4.20 10.93 -25.87
C LYS A 199 -3.41 12.00 -25.11
N TYR A 200 -4.02 13.18 -24.93
CA TYR A 200 -3.44 14.25 -24.13
C TYR A 200 -3.25 13.81 -22.68
N ALA A 201 -4.28 13.23 -22.05
CA ALA A 201 -4.19 12.72 -20.69
C ALA A 201 -3.06 11.68 -20.55
N TYR A 202 -2.97 10.70 -21.45
CA TYR A 202 -1.92 9.70 -21.46
C TYR A 202 -0.53 10.34 -21.45
N ASN A 203 -0.26 11.28 -22.37
CA ASN A 203 1.03 11.96 -22.46
C ASN A 203 1.38 12.71 -21.18
N ARG A 204 0.38 13.29 -20.49
CA ARG A 204 0.59 13.98 -19.20
C ARG A 204 0.83 13.01 -18.06
N LEU A 205 0.10 11.89 -18.00
CA LEU A 205 0.24 10.85 -16.96
C LEU A 205 1.62 10.17 -17.02
N VAL A 206 2.22 10.04 -18.21
CA VAL A 206 3.55 9.45 -18.41
C VAL A 206 4.67 10.49 -18.57
N SER A 207 4.39 11.78 -18.31
CA SER A 207 5.38 12.85 -18.47
C SER A 207 6.48 12.77 -17.40
N ARG A 208 7.72 13.03 -17.81
CA ARG A 208 8.86 13.22 -16.89
C ARG A 208 9.06 14.68 -16.46
N ASN A 209 8.32 15.62 -17.02
CA ASN A 209 8.38 17.02 -16.61
C ASN A 209 7.48 17.20 -15.40
N GLY A 210 8.06 17.38 -14.21
CA GLY A 210 7.31 17.50 -12.96
C GLY A 210 6.39 18.72 -12.85
N LYS A 211 6.55 19.73 -13.72
CA LYS A 211 5.60 20.86 -13.84
C LYS A 211 4.40 20.55 -14.73
N GLU A 212 4.48 19.46 -15.50
CA GLU A 212 3.46 19.06 -16.45
C GLU A 212 2.77 17.75 -16.10
N ALA A 213 3.46 16.87 -15.37
CA ALA A 213 2.96 15.55 -15.06
C ALA A 213 1.61 15.59 -14.36
N TRP A 214 0.69 14.76 -14.86
CA TRP A 214 -0.63 14.58 -14.28
C TRP A 214 -0.69 13.33 -13.43
N THR A 215 -1.63 13.33 -12.50
CA THR A 215 -2.00 12.15 -11.72
C THR A 215 -3.46 11.79 -11.97
N SER A 216 -3.81 10.51 -11.75
CA SER A 216 -5.19 10.02 -11.88
C SER A 216 -5.76 9.57 -10.53
N GLY A 217 -7.06 9.77 -10.33
CA GLY A 217 -7.87 9.09 -9.32
C GLY A 217 -8.57 7.84 -9.85
N GLN A 218 -9.12 7.05 -8.91
CA GLN A 218 -9.98 5.88 -9.16
C GLN A 218 -11.19 5.93 -8.22
N TRP A 219 -12.39 6.24 -8.73
CA TRP A 219 -13.58 6.45 -7.89
C TRP A 219 -14.60 5.32 -8.05
N MET A 220 -14.37 4.21 -7.36
CA MET A 220 -15.22 3.01 -7.43
C MET A 220 -16.10 2.82 -6.20
N THR A 221 -15.58 3.11 -5.01
CA THR A 221 -16.27 2.81 -3.76
C THR A 221 -17.37 3.81 -3.46
N GLU A 222 -18.55 3.29 -3.15
CA GLU A 222 -19.72 4.07 -2.73
C GLU A 222 -20.25 3.54 -1.39
N LYS A 223 -21.20 4.26 -0.78
CA LYS A 223 -21.68 3.97 0.58
C LYS A 223 -22.17 2.53 0.75
N LYS A 224 -22.84 1.99 -0.27
CA LYS A 224 -23.39 0.61 -0.24
C LYS A 224 -22.34 -0.47 -0.47
N GLY A 225 -21.17 -0.14 -1.04
CA GLY A 225 -20.18 -1.15 -1.36
C GLY A 225 -18.92 -0.63 -2.04
N GLY A 226 -17.77 -1.14 -1.59
CA GLY A 226 -16.49 -1.06 -2.31
C GLY A 226 -16.14 -2.39 -2.97
N SER A 227 -16.26 -3.50 -2.24
CA SER A 227 -15.98 -4.85 -2.76
C SER A 227 -16.99 -5.30 -3.81
N ASP A 228 -18.28 -5.07 -3.55
CA ASP A 228 -19.36 -5.30 -4.51
C ASP A 228 -19.76 -3.99 -5.18
N VAL A 229 -18.99 -3.56 -6.17
CA VAL A 229 -19.36 -2.40 -6.99
C VAL A 229 -20.64 -2.66 -7.80
N GLY A 230 -20.94 -3.93 -8.11
CA GLY A 230 -22.11 -4.35 -8.88
C GLY A 230 -23.42 -4.01 -8.16
N GLY A 231 -23.53 -4.35 -6.88
CA GLY A 231 -24.66 -3.99 -6.01
C GLY A 231 -24.53 -2.62 -5.33
N GLY A 232 -23.30 -2.14 -5.15
CA GLY A 232 -22.97 -0.95 -4.36
C GLY A 232 -23.01 0.37 -5.12
N CYS A 233 -22.70 0.40 -6.42
CA CYS A 233 -22.66 1.64 -7.20
C CYS A 233 -24.06 2.17 -7.50
N ASP A 234 -24.31 3.42 -7.13
CA ASP A 234 -25.55 4.19 -7.29
C ASP A 234 -25.26 5.58 -7.90
N THR A 235 -24.20 5.67 -8.71
CA THR A 235 -23.92 6.83 -9.57
C THR A 235 -24.56 6.60 -10.94
N TYR A 236 -25.24 7.61 -11.47
CA TYR A 236 -25.99 7.58 -12.73
C TYR A 236 -25.35 8.50 -13.76
N ALA A 237 -25.43 8.11 -15.03
CA ALA A 237 -24.86 8.82 -16.17
C ALA A 237 -25.96 9.13 -17.20
N THR A 238 -26.27 10.40 -17.41
CA THR A 238 -27.25 10.87 -18.41
C THR A 238 -26.51 11.40 -19.63
N GLU A 239 -26.82 10.91 -20.82
CA GLU A 239 -26.13 11.31 -22.06
C GLU A 239 -26.44 12.76 -22.43
N ILE A 240 -25.41 13.52 -22.82
CA ILE A 240 -25.51 14.90 -23.34
C ILE A 240 -25.03 15.03 -24.79
N GLY A 241 -24.68 13.92 -25.43
CA GLY A 241 -24.29 13.82 -26.83
C GLY A 241 -22.81 13.53 -27.05
N ASN A 242 -22.48 12.96 -28.22
CA ASN A 242 -21.11 12.62 -28.65
C ASN A 242 -20.33 11.76 -27.63
N GLY A 243 -21.00 10.81 -26.97
CA GLY A 243 -20.39 9.94 -25.94
C GLY A 243 -20.07 10.64 -24.62
N LYS A 244 -20.49 11.90 -24.44
CA LYS A 244 -20.39 12.65 -23.18
C LYS A 244 -21.64 12.48 -22.34
N TYR A 245 -21.44 12.43 -21.03
CA TYR A 245 -22.47 12.21 -20.03
C TYR A 245 -22.32 13.18 -18.87
N LEU A 246 -23.40 13.43 -18.16
CA LEU A 246 -23.42 14.06 -16.84
C LEU A 246 -23.54 12.97 -15.77
N LEU A 247 -22.56 12.90 -14.87
CA LEU A 247 -22.57 11.95 -13.76
C LEU A 247 -23.17 12.59 -12.52
N ASN A 248 -24.07 11.86 -11.86
CA ASN A 248 -24.72 12.24 -10.62
C ASN A 248 -24.63 11.08 -9.61
N GLY A 249 -24.11 11.31 -8.42
CA GLY A 249 -23.90 10.24 -7.44
C GLY A 249 -23.02 10.64 -6.28
N TYR A 250 -22.61 9.65 -5.48
CA TYR A 250 -21.81 9.88 -4.27
C TYR A 250 -20.64 8.91 -4.16
N LYS A 251 -19.41 9.41 -4.30
CA LYS A 251 -18.20 8.61 -4.14
C LYS A 251 -17.75 8.66 -2.69
N TRP A 252 -17.74 7.49 -2.06
CA TRP A 252 -17.57 7.35 -0.60
C TRP A 252 -16.12 7.38 -0.17
N PHE A 253 -15.21 6.90 -1.02
CA PHE A 253 -13.76 7.03 -0.85
C PHE A 253 -13.14 7.43 -2.18
N SER A 254 -12.68 8.67 -2.26
CA SER A 254 -11.96 9.22 -3.40
C SER A 254 -10.59 9.70 -2.94
N SER A 255 -9.56 8.88 -3.19
CA SER A 255 -8.17 9.22 -2.86
C SER A 255 -7.54 10.08 -3.95
N ALA A 256 -6.55 10.90 -3.54
CA ALA A 256 -5.81 11.82 -4.40
C ALA A 256 -6.73 12.77 -5.18
N ILE A 257 -7.61 13.47 -4.47
CA ILE A 257 -8.51 14.48 -5.07
C ILE A 257 -7.80 15.73 -5.59
N ASP A 258 -6.50 15.85 -5.34
CA ASP A 258 -5.58 16.79 -5.99
C ASP A 258 -5.10 16.31 -7.38
N ALA A 259 -5.57 15.15 -7.85
CA ALA A 259 -5.31 14.63 -9.19
C ALA A 259 -5.99 15.48 -10.28
N ASP A 260 -5.56 15.25 -11.53
CA ASP A 260 -6.00 16.01 -12.70
C ASP A 260 -7.19 15.34 -13.38
N VAL A 261 -7.19 14.01 -13.41
CA VAL A 261 -8.17 13.17 -14.09
C VAL A 261 -8.61 12.02 -13.20
N CYS A 262 -9.71 11.35 -13.55
CA CYS A 262 -10.19 10.18 -12.83
C CYS A 262 -10.86 9.19 -13.78
N LEU A 263 -10.71 7.89 -13.47
CA LEU A 263 -11.56 6.83 -14.00
C LEU A 263 -12.60 6.42 -12.95
N THR A 264 -13.87 6.32 -13.34
CA THR A 264 -15.00 6.05 -12.43
C THR A 264 -16.04 5.14 -13.08
N LEU A 265 -16.85 4.47 -12.27
CA LEU A 265 -18.01 3.72 -12.72
C LEU A 265 -19.31 4.50 -12.49
N ALA A 266 -20.25 4.36 -13.43
CA ALA A 266 -21.62 4.84 -13.30
C ALA A 266 -22.58 3.97 -14.14
N ARG A 267 -23.88 4.09 -13.87
CA ARG A 267 -24.95 3.42 -14.61
C ARG A 267 -25.52 4.34 -15.66
N VAL A 268 -25.53 3.91 -16.92
CA VAL A 268 -26.18 4.69 -17.98
C VAL A 268 -27.69 4.69 -17.76
N VAL A 269 -28.27 5.89 -17.78
CA VAL A 269 -29.72 6.10 -17.72
C VAL A 269 -30.26 6.05 -19.15
N ASP A 270 -31.21 5.15 -19.40
CA ASP A 270 -31.88 5.04 -20.68
C ASP A 270 -32.84 6.22 -20.94
N LYS A 271 -33.34 6.30 -22.17
CA LYS A 271 -34.31 7.35 -22.59
C LYS A 271 -35.61 7.40 -21.77
N ASN A 272 -35.92 6.35 -21.02
CA ASN A 272 -37.11 6.26 -20.18
C ASN A 272 -36.80 6.58 -18.70
N GLY A 273 -35.56 6.96 -18.37
CA GLY A 273 -35.14 7.25 -17.01
C GLY A 273 -34.75 6.02 -16.19
N ASN A 274 -34.59 4.84 -16.80
CA ASN A 274 -34.23 3.62 -16.09
C ASN A 274 -32.73 3.33 -16.20
N ALA A 275 -32.20 2.56 -15.25
CA ALA A 275 -30.82 2.06 -15.30
C ALA A 275 -30.77 0.58 -14.96
N ILE A 276 -29.86 -0.16 -15.59
CA ILE A 276 -29.67 -1.59 -15.34
C ILE A 276 -28.98 -1.79 -13.98
N LYS A 277 -29.56 -2.66 -13.14
CA LYS A 277 -28.99 -3.03 -11.84
C LYS A 277 -27.85 -4.05 -11.98
N GLY A 278 -27.01 -4.15 -10.94
CA GLY A 278 -25.91 -5.13 -10.89
C GLY A 278 -24.73 -4.76 -11.78
N SER A 279 -23.76 -5.66 -11.88
CA SER A 279 -22.51 -5.47 -12.63
C SER A 279 -22.71 -5.18 -14.12
N LYS A 280 -23.77 -5.74 -14.73
CA LYS A 280 -24.08 -5.57 -16.17
C LYS A 280 -24.56 -4.17 -16.53
N GLY A 281 -24.95 -3.35 -15.55
CA GLY A 281 -25.38 -1.97 -15.80
C GLY A 281 -24.29 -0.92 -15.61
N LEU A 282 -23.06 -1.33 -15.30
CA LEU A 282 -21.96 -0.41 -15.03
C LEU A 282 -21.09 -0.20 -16.27
N SER A 283 -20.84 1.06 -16.58
CA SER A 283 -19.94 1.51 -17.64
C SER A 283 -18.77 2.30 -17.03
N LEU A 284 -17.64 2.30 -17.72
CA LEU A 284 -16.44 3.04 -17.32
C LEU A 284 -16.45 4.44 -17.95
N PHE A 285 -16.12 5.44 -17.13
CA PHE A 285 -16.06 6.85 -17.52
C PHE A 285 -14.70 7.45 -17.19
N TYR A 286 -14.25 8.33 -18.07
CA TYR A 286 -13.12 9.24 -17.87
C TYR A 286 -13.64 10.65 -17.62
N LEU A 287 -13.06 11.36 -16.66
CA LEU A 287 -13.36 12.77 -16.40
C LEU A 287 -12.13 13.55 -15.96
N PRO A 288 -11.98 14.84 -16.35
CA PRO A 288 -11.09 15.77 -15.67
C PRO A 288 -11.72 16.22 -14.34
N ILE A 289 -10.94 16.25 -13.26
CA ILE A 289 -11.43 16.64 -11.92
C ILE A 289 -11.76 18.14 -11.89
N ARG A 290 -10.96 18.95 -12.61
CA ARG A 290 -11.21 20.37 -12.83
C ARG A 290 -11.56 20.61 -14.29
N ASN A 291 -12.55 21.44 -14.55
CA ASN A 291 -12.92 21.82 -15.90
C ASN A 291 -11.72 22.49 -16.60
N PRO A 292 -11.28 22.02 -17.78
CA PRO A 292 -10.08 22.54 -18.44
C PRO A 292 -10.14 24.05 -18.78
N LYS A 293 -11.35 24.58 -19.03
CA LYS A 293 -11.60 25.98 -19.38
C LYS A 293 -11.71 26.87 -18.15
N THR A 294 -12.54 26.50 -17.18
CA THR A 294 -12.83 27.37 -16.02
C THR A 294 -11.88 27.15 -14.84
N LYS A 295 -11.12 26.05 -14.83
CA LYS A 295 -10.24 25.58 -13.73
C LYS A 295 -10.96 25.28 -12.41
N LYS A 296 -12.27 25.48 -12.35
CA LYS A 296 -13.14 25.08 -11.23
C LYS A 296 -13.35 23.57 -11.24
N LEU A 297 -13.82 23.01 -10.12
CA LEU A 297 -14.22 21.60 -10.07
C LEU A 297 -15.32 21.30 -11.11
N ASN A 298 -15.22 20.15 -11.74
CA ASN A 298 -16.13 19.69 -12.78
C ASN A 298 -17.37 19.03 -12.15
N GLY A 299 -18.36 19.80 -11.69
CA GLY A 299 -19.59 19.26 -11.06
C GLY A 299 -19.34 18.45 -9.78
N ILE A 300 -18.21 18.68 -9.10
CA ILE A 300 -17.76 17.93 -7.92
C ILE A 300 -17.82 18.85 -6.70
N GLN A 301 -18.42 18.36 -5.61
CA GLN A 301 -18.28 18.95 -4.28
C GLN A 301 -17.57 17.97 -3.34
N MET A 302 -16.53 18.43 -2.66
CA MET A 302 -15.80 17.70 -1.64
C MET A 302 -16.55 17.84 -0.30
N VAL A 303 -17.32 16.82 0.08
CA VAL A 303 -18.18 16.89 1.27
C VAL A 303 -17.31 17.00 2.54
N THR A 304 -16.35 16.09 2.68
CA THR A 304 -15.38 16.08 3.78
C THR A 304 -14.12 15.31 3.37
N LEU A 305 -13.00 15.57 4.05
CA LEU A 305 -11.88 14.64 4.08
C LEU A 305 -12.14 13.53 5.10
N LYS A 306 -11.58 12.34 4.85
CA LYS A 306 -11.60 11.22 5.79
C LYS A 306 -10.59 11.47 6.90
N ASP A 307 -11.01 11.28 8.15
CA ASP A 307 -10.10 11.09 9.29
C ASP A 307 -9.67 9.62 9.33
N LYS A 308 -8.37 9.34 9.15
CA LYS A 308 -7.85 8.01 8.84
C LYS A 308 -6.78 7.58 9.84
N LEU A 309 -6.74 6.28 10.15
CA LEU A 309 -5.68 5.66 10.97
C LEU A 309 -4.28 5.98 10.44
N GLY A 310 -4.06 5.71 9.16
CA GLY A 310 -2.83 6.01 8.42
C GLY A 310 -3.14 6.66 7.09
N THR A 311 -2.14 6.80 6.24
CA THR A 311 -2.18 7.53 4.97
C THR A 311 -2.61 8.99 5.15
N ARG A 312 -2.22 9.61 6.27
CA ARG A 312 -2.72 10.95 6.66
C ARG A 312 -2.19 12.04 5.73
N GLN A 313 -1.09 11.78 5.03
CA GLN A 313 -0.52 12.61 3.97
C GLN A 313 -1.47 12.74 2.75
N LEU A 314 -2.20 11.66 2.44
CA LEU A 314 -3.01 11.52 1.23
C LEU A 314 -4.40 12.17 1.41
N PRO A 315 -4.81 13.13 0.54
CA PRO A 315 -6.16 13.67 0.60
C PRO A 315 -7.17 12.65 0.07
N THR A 316 -7.92 12.04 0.98
CA THR A 316 -9.03 11.14 0.67
C THR A 316 -10.34 11.80 1.06
N ALA A 317 -11.23 12.02 0.12
CA ALA A 317 -12.49 12.73 0.34
C ALA A 317 -13.72 11.86 0.07
N GLU A 318 -14.85 12.36 0.55
CA GLU A 318 -16.18 12.02 0.06
C GLU A 318 -16.60 13.05 -0.98
N LEU A 319 -17.05 12.59 -2.15
CA LEU A 319 -17.42 13.47 -3.26
C LEU A 319 -18.89 13.32 -3.60
N LEU A 320 -19.60 14.44 -3.63
CA LEU A 320 -20.89 14.57 -4.30
C LEU A 320 -20.63 14.94 -5.76
N LEU A 321 -21.13 14.11 -6.67
CA LEU A 321 -21.12 14.35 -8.10
C LEU A 321 -22.51 14.88 -8.49
N ASP A 322 -22.56 16.09 -9.02
CA ASP A 322 -23.77 16.77 -9.46
C ASP A 322 -23.48 17.46 -10.80
N GLY A 323 -23.88 16.80 -11.89
CA GLY A 323 -23.62 17.27 -13.24
C GLY A 323 -22.14 17.22 -13.68
N VAL A 324 -21.39 16.18 -13.30
CA VAL A 324 -19.99 16.02 -13.73
C VAL A 324 -19.92 15.64 -15.20
N GLU A 325 -19.27 16.46 -16.04
CA GLU A 325 -19.04 16.11 -17.44
C GLU A 325 -17.99 14.98 -17.56
N ALA A 326 -18.35 13.88 -18.19
CA ALA A 326 -17.48 12.71 -18.37
C ALA A 326 -17.65 12.05 -19.75
N ILE A 327 -16.64 11.32 -20.20
CA ILE A 327 -16.64 10.54 -21.46
C ILE A 327 -16.82 9.06 -21.11
N ARG A 328 -17.78 8.37 -21.73
CA ARG A 328 -17.89 6.90 -21.61
C ARG A 328 -16.79 6.23 -22.42
N VAL A 329 -15.93 5.46 -21.76
CA VAL A 329 -14.73 4.86 -22.38
C VAL A 329 -14.79 3.33 -22.54
N SER A 330 -15.72 2.65 -21.88
CA SER A 330 -16.02 1.25 -22.16
C SER A 330 -17.27 1.11 -23.01
N ASP A 331 -17.50 -0.06 -23.61
CA ASP A 331 -18.84 -0.47 -24.04
C ASP A 331 -19.83 -0.38 -22.86
N GLU A 332 -21.10 -0.13 -23.16
CA GLU A 332 -22.13 -0.02 -22.14
C GLU A 332 -22.26 -1.35 -21.38
N GLY A 333 -22.28 -1.29 -20.04
CA GLY A 333 -22.35 -2.49 -19.19
C GLY A 333 -21.04 -3.29 -19.10
N ARG A 334 -19.95 -2.80 -19.71
CA ARG A 334 -18.62 -3.44 -19.69
C ARG A 334 -17.60 -2.66 -18.85
N GLY A 335 -18.07 -1.87 -17.87
CA GLY A 335 -17.23 -1.07 -17.00
C GLY A 335 -16.29 -1.90 -16.11
N ILE A 336 -16.81 -2.94 -15.45
CA ILE A 336 -15.99 -3.82 -14.58
C ILE A 336 -14.88 -4.56 -15.35
N PRO A 337 -15.15 -5.20 -16.50
CA PRO A 337 -14.08 -5.78 -17.32
C PRO A 337 -13.03 -4.75 -17.76
N SER A 338 -13.46 -3.53 -18.10
CA SER A 338 -12.57 -2.47 -18.59
C SER A 338 -11.65 -1.93 -17.51
N ILE A 339 -12.17 -1.78 -16.27
CA ILE A 339 -11.38 -1.27 -15.13
C ILE A 339 -10.44 -2.32 -14.52
N ALA A 340 -10.58 -3.60 -14.91
CA ALA A 340 -9.72 -4.68 -14.43
C ALA A 340 -8.23 -4.43 -14.73
N ASN A 341 -7.92 -3.73 -15.83
CA ASN A 341 -6.56 -3.30 -16.17
C ASN A 341 -5.95 -2.42 -15.07
N MET A 342 -6.69 -1.40 -14.63
CA MET A 342 -6.28 -0.55 -13.52
C MET A 342 -6.15 -1.36 -12.23
N LEU A 343 -7.15 -2.17 -11.88
CA LEU A 343 -7.13 -2.98 -10.66
C LEU A 343 -5.91 -3.90 -10.58
N ASN A 344 -5.50 -4.52 -11.69
CA ASN A 344 -4.34 -5.41 -11.70
C ASN A 344 -3.05 -4.64 -11.42
N VAL A 345 -2.87 -3.46 -12.01
CA VAL A 345 -1.70 -2.61 -11.76
C VAL A 345 -1.70 -2.07 -10.33
N THR A 346 -2.84 -1.56 -9.83
CA THR A 346 -2.94 -1.03 -8.46
C THR A 346 -2.72 -2.10 -7.40
N ARG A 347 -3.14 -3.35 -7.65
CA ARG A 347 -2.86 -4.50 -6.77
C ARG A 347 -1.38 -4.85 -6.72
N ILE A 348 -0.65 -4.76 -7.83
CA ILE A 348 0.82 -4.95 -7.85
C ILE A 348 1.51 -3.80 -7.08
N HIS A 349 1.12 -2.55 -7.32
CA HIS A 349 1.62 -1.39 -6.55
C HIS A 349 1.34 -1.52 -5.05
N ASN A 350 0.16 -2.00 -4.67
CA ASN A 350 -0.17 -2.28 -3.27
C ASN A 350 0.78 -3.34 -2.68
N ALA A 351 1.09 -4.40 -3.42
CA ALA A 351 2.02 -5.42 -2.94
C ALA A 351 3.43 -4.84 -2.76
N ILE A 352 3.87 -3.97 -3.68
CA ILE A 352 5.11 -3.19 -3.56
C ILE A 352 5.12 -2.38 -2.27
N ALA A 353 4.04 -1.63 -1.98
CA ALA A 353 3.91 -0.88 -0.74
C ALA A 353 4.08 -1.81 0.48
N SER A 354 3.34 -2.93 0.53
CA SER A 354 3.44 -3.91 1.63
C SER A 354 4.86 -4.40 1.88
N VAL A 355 5.58 -4.83 0.85
CA VAL A 355 6.94 -5.39 1.02
C VAL A 355 7.98 -4.30 1.25
N SER A 356 7.81 -3.12 0.66
CA SER A 356 8.70 -1.99 0.90
C SER A 356 8.62 -1.52 2.37
N TYR A 357 7.44 -1.51 2.98
CA TYR A 357 7.29 -1.22 4.41
C TYR A 357 7.94 -2.30 5.30
N MET A 358 7.79 -3.59 4.94
CA MET A 358 8.51 -4.69 5.62
C MET A 358 10.02 -4.48 5.56
N ARG A 359 10.57 -4.16 4.37
CA ARG A 359 12.00 -3.87 4.20
C ARG A 359 12.43 -2.67 5.03
N ARG A 360 11.65 -1.57 5.03
CA ARG A 360 11.98 -0.35 5.77
C ARG A 360 12.11 -0.62 7.26
N ILE A 361 11.13 -1.29 7.88
CA ILE A 361 11.17 -1.55 9.32
C ILE A 361 12.34 -2.49 9.68
N ILE A 362 12.59 -3.53 8.88
CA ILE A 362 13.75 -4.43 9.08
C ILE A 362 15.06 -3.65 8.94
N SER A 363 15.16 -2.76 7.96
CA SER A 363 16.38 -1.97 7.74
C SER A 363 16.68 -1.01 8.90
N LEU A 364 15.66 -0.36 9.45
CA LEU A 364 15.82 0.49 10.63
C LEU A 364 16.12 -0.36 11.88
N ALA A 365 15.43 -1.49 12.07
CA ALA A 365 15.60 -2.36 13.23
C ALA A 365 16.99 -2.99 13.28
N ARG A 366 17.51 -3.49 12.15
CA ARG A 366 18.87 -4.07 12.08
C ARG A 366 19.94 -3.02 12.38
N ASP A 367 19.77 -1.78 11.90
CA ASP A 367 20.72 -0.70 12.17
C ASP A 367 20.67 -0.29 13.65
N TYR A 368 19.47 -0.10 14.21
CA TYR A 368 19.29 0.18 15.63
C TYR A 368 19.87 -0.92 16.53
N SER A 369 19.85 -2.16 16.06
CA SER A 369 20.41 -3.30 16.79
C SER A 369 21.93 -3.18 17.00
N THR A 370 22.63 -2.41 16.16
CA THR A 370 24.07 -2.13 16.30
C THR A 370 24.39 -0.95 17.22
N LYS A 371 23.36 -0.24 17.70
CA LYS A 371 23.46 1.01 18.47
C LYS A 371 22.86 0.89 19.87
N ARG A 372 21.84 0.05 20.05
CA ARG A 372 21.15 -0.12 21.32
C ARG A 372 21.80 -1.21 22.15
N GLU A 373 22.27 -0.84 23.35
CA GLU A 373 22.76 -1.78 24.35
C GLU A 373 21.66 -2.16 25.34
N VAL A 374 21.56 -3.46 25.63
CA VAL A 374 20.70 -4.03 26.68
C VAL A 374 21.47 -5.13 27.39
N PHE A 375 21.45 -5.12 28.72
CA PHE A 375 22.18 -6.07 29.56
C PHE A 375 23.68 -6.19 29.19
N GLY A 376 24.33 -5.05 28.94
CA GLY A 376 25.80 -4.96 28.75
C GLY A 376 26.33 -5.30 27.35
N ARG A 377 25.47 -5.56 26.36
CA ARG A 377 25.88 -5.74 24.96
C ARG A 377 24.84 -5.22 23.98
N LYS A 378 25.21 -5.09 22.71
CA LYS A 378 24.31 -4.58 21.67
C LYS A 378 23.22 -5.61 21.36
N LEU A 379 22.05 -5.15 20.93
CA LEU A 379 20.95 -6.01 20.50
C LEU A 379 21.36 -7.01 19.42
N ILE A 380 22.27 -6.63 18.52
CA ILE A 380 22.81 -7.54 17.48
C ILE A 380 23.52 -8.77 18.06
N ASP A 381 24.05 -8.68 19.29
CA ASP A 381 24.77 -9.77 19.96
C ASP A 381 23.84 -10.74 20.70
N TRP A 382 22.53 -10.46 20.74
CA TRP A 382 21.53 -11.32 21.38
C TRP A 382 20.93 -12.32 20.38
N PRO A 383 21.14 -13.64 20.56
CA PRO A 383 20.66 -14.64 19.61
C PRO A 383 19.15 -14.63 19.38
N LEU A 384 18.36 -14.35 20.43
CA LEU A 384 16.90 -14.25 20.31
C LEU A 384 16.48 -13.11 19.37
N HIS A 385 17.11 -11.94 19.50
CA HIS A 385 16.83 -10.78 18.66
C HIS A 385 17.17 -11.05 17.18
N MET A 386 18.30 -11.69 16.93
CA MET A 386 18.70 -12.12 15.58
C MET A 386 17.78 -13.22 15.03
N ALA A 387 17.33 -14.16 15.86
CA ALA A 387 16.36 -15.17 15.45
C ALA A 387 15.04 -14.53 14.99
N THR A 388 14.52 -13.54 15.73
CA THR A 388 13.32 -12.77 15.36
C THR A 388 13.52 -12.03 14.04
N LEU A 389 14.55 -11.17 13.93
CA LEU A 389 14.80 -10.42 12.69
C LEU A 389 15.04 -11.34 11.47
N SER A 390 15.69 -12.50 11.67
CA SER A 390 15.90 -13.45 10.58
C SER A 390 14.61 -14.05 10.03
N LYS A 391 13.59 -14.28 10.87
CA LYS A 391 12.27 -14.77 10.43
C LYS A 391 11.54 -13.71 9.61
N LEU A 392 11.60 -12.44 10.02
CA LEU A 392 11.01 -11.32 9.26
C LEU A 392 11.72 -11.15 7.92
N GLU A 393 13.05 -11.26 7.88
CA GLU A 393 13.84 -11.17 6.66
C GLU A 393 13.50 -12.26 5.64
N VAL A 394 13.30 -13.50 6.10
CA VAL A 394 12.90 -14.63 5.24
C VAL A 394 11.57 -14.33 4.51
N GLU A 395 10.57 -13.82 5.24
CA GLU A 395 9.28 -13.43 4.66
C GLU A 395 9.41 -12.22 3.71
N CYS A 396 10.23 -11.22 4.06
CA CYS A 396 10.46 -10.04 3.22
C CYS A 396 11.13 -10.41 1.88
N ARG A 397 12.08 -11.36 1.88
CA ARG A 397 12.74 -11.85 0.66
C ARG A 397 11.79 -12.61 -0.26
N ALA A 398 10.93 -13.44 0.30
CA ALA A 398 9.84 -14.09 -0.44
C ALA A 398 8.94 -13.06 -1.13
N GLY A 399 8.50 -12.03 -0.40
CA GLY A 399 7.70 -10.94 -0.95
C GLY A 399 8.38 -10.16 -2.08
N LEU A 400 9.68 -9.87 -1.94
CA LEU A 400 10.45 -9.14 -2.95
C LEU A 400 10.55 -9.93 -4.26
N LEU A 401 10.90 -11.22 -4.20
CA LEU A 401 10.96 -12.05 -5.40
C LEU A 401 9.59 -12.19 -6.07
N PHE A 402 8.51 -12.26 -5.28
CA PHE A 402 7.16 -12.35 -5.82
C PHE A 402 6.74 -11.06 -6.55
N ILE A 403 7.09 -9.89 -6.01
CA ILE A 403 6.89 -8.61 -6.71
C ILE A 403 7.67 -8.57 -8.04
N LEU A 404 8.94 -8.97 -8.02
CA LEU A 404 9.79 -8.94 -9.21
C LEU A 404 9.31 -9.93 -10.28
N GLU A 405 8.78 -11.08 -9.88
CA GLU A 405 8.16 -12.03 -10.81
C GLU A 405 6.86 -11.47 -11.40
N ALA A 406 6.03 -10.80 -10.61
CA ALA A 406 4.86 -10.09 -11.13
C ALA A 406 5.27 -8.96 -12.10
N ALA A 407 6.38 -8.27 -11.85
CA ALA A 407 6.95 -7.28 -12.75
C ALA A 407 7.37 -7.92 -14.09
N ARG A 408 8.06 -9.06 -14.05
CA ARG A 408 8.49 -9.83 -15.22
C ARG A 408 7.28 -10.28 -16.05
N LEU A 409 6.28 -10.89 -15.40
CA LEU A 409 5.07 -11.37 -16.06
C LEU A 409 4.24 -10.23 -16.67
N LEU A 410 4.07 -9.12 -15.95
CA LEU A 410 3.38 -7.93 -16.47
C LEU A 410 4.10 -7.36 -17.69
N GLY A 411 5.42 -7.25 -17.62
CA GLY A 411 6.24 -6.77 -18.73
C GLY A 411 6.21 -7.69 -19.95
N LEU A 412 6.20 -9.02 -19.76
CA LEU A 412 6.02 -9.98 -20.86
C LEU A 412 4.63 -9.89 -21.51
N GLN A 413 3.58 -9.70 -20.71
CA GLN A 413 2.24 -9.48 -21.26
C GLN A 413 2.22 -8.21 -22.13
N GLU A 414 2.88 -7.15 -21.66
CA GLU A 414 2.95 -5.86 -22.36
C GLU A 414 3.82 -5.88 -23.62
N SER A 415 4.84 -6.74 -23.68
CA SER A 415 5.64 -6.91 -24.90
C SER A 415 4.95 -7.81 -25.94
N GLY A 416 3.86 -8.50 -25.56
CA GLY A 416 3.20 -9.50 -26.40
C GLY A 416 3.95 -10.83 -26.48
N GLU A 417 5.01 -11.02 -25.69
CA GLU A 417 5.83 -12.24 -25.66
C GLU A 417 5.33 -13.28 -24.63
N ALA A 418 4.39 -12.90 -23.75
CA ALA A 418 3.84 -13.82 -22.76
C ALA A 418 3.13 -15.01 -23.42
N THR A 419 3.51 -16.21 -23.00
CA THR A 419 2.78 -17.43 -23.34
C THR A 419 1.38 -17.42 -22.71
N SER A 420 0.45 -18.23 -23.24
CA SER A 420 -0.87 -18.41 -22.62
C SER A 420 -0.77 -18.84 -21.16
N LEU A 421 0.23 -19.67 -20.85
CA LEU A 421 0.59 -20.09 -19.49
C LEU A 421 0.93 -18.91 -18.57
N GLU A 422 1.74 -17.97 -19.06
CA GLU A 422 2.17 -16.79 -18.30
C GLU A 422 1.02 -15.80 -18.11
N ILE A 423 0.14 -15.64 -19.09
CA ILE A 423 -1.07 -14.80 -18.96
C ILE A 423 -2.00 -15.35 -17.87
N ILE A 424 -2.26 -16.66 -17.88
CA ILE A 424 -3.09 -17.33 -16.86
C ILE A 424 -2.43 -17.19 -15.48
N ASN A 425 -1.11 -17.39 -15.39
CA ASN A 425 -0.37 -17.24 -14.13
C ASN A 425 -0.39 -15.81 -13.61
N LEU A 426 -0.18 -14.78 -14.44
CA LEU A 426 -0.25 -13.39 -14.00
C LEU A 426 -1.63 -13.05 -13.43
N ARG A 427 -2.69 -13.51 -14.09
CA ARG A 427 -4.08 -13.31 -13.63
C ARG A 427 -4.35 -13.99 -12.28
N LEU A 428 -3.79 -15.18 -12.04
CA LEU A 428 -3.90 -15.86 -10.74
C LEU A 428 -3.02 -15.20 -9.68
N MET A 429 -1.77 -14.88 -10.03
CA MET A 429 -0.76 -14.40 -9.09
C MET A 429 -1.01 -12.97 -8.65
N THR A 430 -1.66 -12.12 -9.43
CA THR A 430 -1.95 -10.73 -9.03
C THR A 430 -2.79 -10.62 -7.75
N PRO A 431 -3.99 -11.26 -7.64
CA PRO A 431 -4.74 -11.26 -6.39
C PRO A 431 -4.02 -12.02 -5.26
N VAL A 432 -3.32 -13.13 -5.56
CA VAL A 432 -2.54 -13.90 -4.57
C VAL A 432 -1.42 -13.05 -3.97
N LEU A 433 -0.62 -12.38 -4.80
CA LEU A 433 0.46 -11.50 -4.37
C LEU A 433 -0.06 -10.41 -3.43
N LYS A 434 -1.13 -9.72 -3.83
CA LYS A 434 -1.72 -8.62 -3.05
C LYS A 434 -2.27 -9.11 -1.71
N LEU A 435 -3.07 -10.18 -1.70
CA LEU A 435 -3.65 -10.69 -0.46
C LEU A 435 -2.58 -11.26 0.47
N TYR A 436 -1.57 -11.95 -0.07
CA TYR A 436 -0.50 -12.59 0.69
C TYR A 436 0.38 -11.54 1.37
N THR A 437 0.96 -10.63 0.57
CA THR A 437 1.84 -9.56 1.10
C THR A 437 1.08 -8.59 2.01
N GLY A 438 -0.16 -8.22 1.65
CA GLY A 438 -1.01 -7.39 2.50
C GLY A 438 -1.34 -8.04 3.84
N LYS A 439 -1.55 -9.36 3.90
CA LYS A 439 -1.82 -10.05 5.16
C LYS A 439 -0.56 -10.24 6.02
N LYS A 440 0.60 -10.40 5.40
CA LYS A 440 1.90 -10.55 6.07
C LYS A 440 2.48 -9.24 6.61
N THR A 441 2.17 -8.09 5.99
CA THR A 441 2.86 -6.82 6.29
C THR A 441 2.60 -6.31 7.71
N VAL A 442 1.34 -6.32 8.16
CA VAL A 442 0.97 -5.69 9.44
C VAL A 442 1.60 -6.39 10.64
N PRO A 443 1.50 -7.72 10.80
CA PRO A 443 2.17 -8.41 11.91
C PRO A 443 3.70 -8.26 11.86
N LEU A 444 4.29 -8.31 10.65
CA LEU A 444 5.73 -8.17 10.48
C LEU A 444 6.22 -6.77 10.92
N ILE A 445 5.48 -5.72 10.57
CA ILE A 445 5.83 -4.36 10.98
C ILE A 445 5.59 -4.15 12.47
N SER A 446 4.55 -4.74 13.04
CA SER A 446 4.32 -4.72 14.49
C SER A 446 5.52 -5.32 15.25
N GLU A 447 5.98 -6.50 14.84
CA GLU A 447 7.18 -7.15 15.42
C GLU A 447 8.44 -6.28 15.21
N GLY A 448 8.56 -5.65 14.04
CA GLY A 448 9.64 -4.75 13.72
C GLY A 448 9.65 -3.47 14.56
N LEU A 449 8.49 -2.92 14.94
CA LEU A 449 8.39 -1.79 15.88
C LEU A 449 8.82 -2.20 17.29
N GLU A 450 8.48 -3.41 17.72
CA GLU A 450 8.85 -3.93 19.05
C GLU A 450 10.37 -4.01 19.23
N CYS A 451 11.14 -4.15 18.15
CA CYS A 451 12.61 -4.09 18.16
C CYS A 451 13.18 -2.77 18.71
N PHE A 452 12.38 -1.70 18.74
CA PHE A 452 12.75 -0.39 19.30
C PHE A 452 12.25 -0.16 20.73
N GLY A 453 11.49 -1.11 21.28
CA GLY A 453 10.80 -0.99 22.56
C GLY A 453 9.85 0.21 22.59
N GLY A 454 9.81 0.93 23.72
CA GLY A 454 8.94 2.11 23.86
C GLY A 454 9.12 3.17 22.77
N GLN A 455 10.34 3.34 22.22
CA GLN A 455 10.60 4.29 21.14
C GLN A 455 9.85 3.94 19.84
N GLY A 456 9.64 2.65 19.57
CA GLY A 456 8.86 2.19 18.41
C GLY A 456 7.39 2.61 18.46
N TYR A 457 6.89 3.02 19.63
CA TYR A 457 5.51 3.47 19.84
C TYR A 457 5.35 4.99 19.84
N ILE A 458 6.46 5.77 19.84
CA ILE A 458 6.38 7.23 19.92
C ILE A 458 6.35 7.84 18.51
N GLU A 459 5.27 8.54 18.19
CA GLU A 459 5.00 9.13 16.85
C GLU A 459 6.09 10.08 16.34
N ASN A 460 6.76 10.81 17.24
CA ASN A 460 7.80 11.77 16.84
C ASN A 460 9.05 11.08 16.24
N THR A 461 9.27 9.79 16.50
CA THR A 461 10.32 8.99 15.85
C THR A 461 10.05 8.74 14.37
N GLY A 462 8.79 8.86 13.92
CA GLY A 462 8.35 8.47 12.58
C GLY A 462 8.19 6.96 12.37
N LEU A 463 8.48 6.13 13.37
CA LEU A 463 8.31 4.67 13.26
C LEU A 463 6.83 4.24 13.21
N PRO A 464 5.91 4.75 14.08
CA PRO A 464 4.53 4.30 14.08
C PRO A 464 3.77 4.54 12.76
N SER A 465 4.15 5.55 11.97
CA SER A 465 3.52 5.81 10.67
C SER A 465 3.66 4.64 9.72
N ILE A 466 4.76 3.88 9.79
CA ILE A 466 4.96 2.69 8.95
C ILE A 466 3.88 1.63 9.24
N LEU A 467 3.53 1.40 10.51
CA LEU A 467 2.48 0.44 10.88
C LEU A 467 1.09 0.96 10.50
N ARG A 468 0.79 2.23 10.81
CA ARG A 468 -0.50 2.86 10.47
C ARG A 468 -0.74 2.86 8.97
N ASP A 469 0.29 3.15 8.17
CA ASP A 469 0.21 3.17 6.72
C ASP A 469 0.13 1.76 6.14
N ALA A 470 0.88 0.79 6.68
CA ALA A 470 0.80 -0.59 6.22
C ALA A 470 -0.56 -1.25 6.47
N GLN A 471 -1.31 -0.82 7.47
CA GLN A 471 -2.65 -1.33 7.76
C GLN A 471 -3.66 -1.07 6.64
N VAL A 472 -3.40 -0.13 5.73
CA VAL A 472 -4.27 0.12 4.57
C VAL A 472 -4.14 -0.96 3.48
N THR A 473 -2.96 -1.58 3.36
CA THR A 473 -2.63 -2.50 2.25
C THR A 473 -3.42 -3.82 2.24
N PRO A 474 -3.91 -4.39 3.36
CA PRO A 474 -4.88 -5.48 3.33
C PRO A 474 -6.33 -5.04 3.12
N ILE A 475 -6.63 -3.73 3.03
CA ILE A 475 -7.99 -3.18 2.99
C ILE A 475 -8.36 -2.69 1.58
N TRP A 476 -7.66 -1.68 1.06
CA TRP A 476 -7.96 -1.07 -0.24
C TRP A 476 -7.61 -2.01 -1.41
N GLU A 477 -8.11 -1.74 -2.63
CA GLU A 477 -7.91 -2.59 -3.82
C GLU A 477 -8.31 -4.08 -3.64
N GLY A 478 -9.21 -4.34 -2.69
CA GLY A 478 -9.75 -5.67 -2.35
C GLY A 478 -9.19 -6.21 -1.03
N THR A 479 -10.08 -6.52 -0.09
CA THR A 479 -9.68 -7.12 1.19
C THR A 479 -9.12 -8.53 0.98
N THR A 480 -8.41 -9.07 1.99
CA THR A 480 -7.87 -10.44 1.91
C THR A 480 -8.94 -11.46 1.49
N ASN A 481 -10.16 -11.38 2.02
CA ASN A 481 -11.24 -12.31 1.65
C ASN A 481 -11.76 -12.09 0.23
N VAL A 482 -11.95 -10.83 -0.17
CA VAL A 482 -12.46 -10.51 -1.51
C VAL A 482 -11.49 -10.99 -2.59
N LEU A 483 -10.18 -10.80 -2.39
CA LEU A 483 -9.17 -11.31 -3.30
C LEU A 483 -9.01 -12.83 -3.24
N SER A 484 -9.29 -13.45 -2.10
CA SER A 484 -9.35 -14.91 -2.00
C SER A 484 -10.53 -15.48 -2.82
N LEU A 485 -11.68 -14.80 -2.82
CA LEU A 485 -12.78 -15.12 -3.73
C LEU A 485 -12.43 -14.84 -5.20
N ASP A 486 -11.62 -13.80 -5.47
CA ASP A 486 -11.10 -13.54 -6.81
C ASP A 486 -10.20 -14.69 -7.31
N VAL A 487 -9.37 -15.26 -6.44
CA VAL A 487 -8.60 -16.47 -6.74
C VAL A 487 -9.52 -17.62 -7.13
N LEU A 488 -10.59 -17.90 -6.37
CA LEU A 488 -11.58 -18.92 -6.74
C LEU A 488 -12.30 -18.60 -8.05
N ARG A 489 -12.59 -17.32 -8.32
CA ARG A 489 -13.17 -16.86 -9.60
C ARG A 489 -12.24 -17.15 -10.77
N VAL A 490 -10.93 -16.97 -10.61
CA VAL A 490 -9.94 -17.33 -11.64
C VAL A 490 -9.97 -18.84 -11.90
N PHE A 491 -9.99 -19.68 -10.87
CA PHE A 491 -10.14 -21.15 -11.03
C PHE A 491 -11.48 -21.57 -11.64
N SER A 492 -12.53 -20.75 -11.52
CA SER A 492 -13.85 -21.00 -12.13
C SER A 492 -13.93 -20.59 -13.61
N SER A 493 -12.84 -20.08 -14.19
CA SER A 493 -12.76 -19.77 -15.61
C SER A 493 -12.78 -21.04 -16.49
N LYS A 494 -12.87 -20.87 -17.81
CA LYS A 494 -12.84 -22.00 -18.77
C LYS A 494 -11.41 -22.54 -19.00
N GLU A 495 -10.40 -21.90 -18.44
CA GLU A 495 -8.99 -22.26 -18.65
C GLU A 495 -8.48 -23.19 -17.55
N ASP A 496 -7.51 -24.06 -17.87
CA ASP A 496 -6.86 -24.94 -16.89
C ASP A 496 -5.84 -24.17 -16.03
N VAL A 497 -6.36 -23.38 -15.08
CA VAL A 497 -5.53 -22.54 -14.21
C VAL A 497 -4.62 -23.37 -13.30
N LEU A 498 -5.11 -24.51 -12.80
CA LEU A 498 -4.34 -25.37 -11.91
C LEU A 498 -3.18 -26.05 -12.66
N GLY A 499 -3.43 -26.60 -13.84
CA GLY A 499 -2.38 -27.15 -14.69
C GLY A 499 -1.39 -26.07 -15.13
N ALA A 500 -1.87 -24.85 -15.37
CA ALA A 500 -1.01 -23.71 -15.69
C ALA A 500 -0.06 -23.34 -14.54
N PHE A 501 -0.59 -23.31 -13.31
CA PHE A 501 0.18 -23.07 -12.10
C PHE A 501 1.19 -24.21 -11.85
N GLU A 502 0.75 -25.47 -11.92
CA GLU A 502 1.61 -26.64 -11.74
C GLU A 502 2.78 -26.64 -12.72
N LYS A 503 2.51 -26.44 -14.01
CA LYS A 503 3.57 -26.41 -15.03
C LYS A 503 4.57 -25.30 -14.78
N HIS A 504 4.11 -24.13 -14.34
CA HIS A 504 4.99 -23.02 -14.03
C HIS A 504 5.88 -23.30 -12.81
N ILE A 505 5.31 -23.81 -11.71
CA ILE A 505 6.08 -24.24 -10.53
C ILE A 505 7.10 -25.32 -10.90
N ASN A 506 6.69 -26.34 -11.66
CA ASN A 506 7.61 -27.40 -12.10
C ASN A 506 8.73 -26.86 -12.99
N ASN A 507 8.45 -25.91 -13.90
CA ASN A 507 9.50 -25.27 -14.71
C ASN A 507 10.52 -24.52 -13.85
N ILE A 508 10.08 -23.85 -12.77
CA ILE A 508 10.98 -23.23 -11.81
C ILE A 508 11.85 -24.29 -11.12
N LEU A 509 11.22 -25.35 -10.61
CA LEU A 509 11.89 -26.38 -9.82
C LEU A 509 12.82 -27.30 -10.64
N THR A 510 12.57 -27.51 -11.94
CA THR A 510 13.44 -28.32 -12.81
C THR A 510 14.84 -27.71 -12.98
N ASN A 511 14.97 -26.39 -12.82
CA ASN A 511 16.26 -25.70 -12.91
C ASN A 511 17.00 -25.60 -11.57
N THR A 512 16.55 -26.33 -10.54
CA THR A 512 17.19 -26.34 -9.22
C THR A 512 18.56 -27.00 -9.31
N LYS A 513 19.59 -26.33 -8.80
CA LYS A 513 20.94 -26.92 -8.71
C LYS A 513 20.98 -28.00 -7.63
N ASN A 514 21.72 -29.08 -7.87
CA ASN A 514 21.98 -30.13 -6.88
C ASN A 514 22.61 -29.51 -5.62
N ASP A 515 21.85 -29.51 -4.52
CA ASP A 515 22.22 -29.06 -3.18
C ASP A 515 21.21 -29.66 -2.20
N GLU A 516 21.69 -30.32 -1.15
CA GLU A 516 20.85 -31.10 -0.22
C GLU A 516 19.74 -30.25 0.43
N LEU A 517 20.02 -28.98 0.76
CA LEU A 517 19.01 -28.09 1.35
C LEU A 517 17.93 -27.76 0.32
N LEU A 518 18.31 -27.48 -0.92
CA LEU A 518 17.37 -27.11 -1.99
C LEU A 518 16.54 -28.31 -2.46
N GLU A 519 17.08 -29.53 -2.41
CA GLU A 519 16.34 -30.76 -2.67
C GLU A 519 15.20 -30.95 -1.66
N LYS A 520 15.48 -30.78 -0.37
CA LYS A 520 14.46 -30.81 0.70
C LYS A 520 13.39 -29.72 0.49
N CYS A 521 13.79 -28.52 0.08
CA CYS A 521 12.85 -27.45 -0.26
C CYS A 521 11.95 -27.84 -1.42
N THR A 522 12.56 -28.36 -2.50
CA THR A 522 11.85 -28.79 -3.71
C THR A 522 10.83 -29.87 -3.42
N GLU A 523 11.18 -30.85 -2.57
CA GLU A 523 10.27 -31.89 -2.11
C GLU A 523 9.07 -31.29 -1.36
N LYS A 524 9.30 -30.37 -0.41
CA LYS A 524 8.21 -29.70 0.33
C LYS A 524 7.25 -28.94 -0.58
N ILE A 525 7.78 -28.21 -1.58
CA ILE A 525 6.96 -27.46 -2.54
C ILE A 525 6.17 -28.40 -3.47
N LYS A 526 6.79 -29.48 -3.96
CA LYS A 526 6.11 -30.50 -4.77
C LYS A 526 5.00 -31.20 -3.99
N ASN A 527 5.25 -31.57 -2.74
CA ASN A 527 4.24 -32.18 -1.87
C ASN A 527 3.05 -31.23 -1.63
N ALA A 528 3.33 -29.93 -1.46
CA ALA A 528 2.28 -28.94 -1.29
C ALA A 528 1.46 -28.71 -2.56
N LEU A 529 2.11 -28.71 -3.73
CA LEU A 529 1.45 -28.64 -5.03
C LEU A 529 0.55 -29.86 -5.28
N GLU A 530 1.04 -31.06 -4.95
CA GLU A 530 0.26 -32.30 -5.08
C GLU A 530 -0.94 -32.32 -4.13
N PHE A 531 -0.79 -31.83 -2.89
CA PHE A 531 -1.92 -31.64 -1.99
C PHE A 531 -3.00 -30.74 -2.60
N LEU A 532 -2.62 -29.58 -3.17
CA LEU A 532 -3.59 -28.70 -3.84
C LEU A 532 -4.28 -29.41 -5.02
N LYS A 533 -3.56 -30.20 -5.81
CA LYS A 533 -4.15 -30.96 -6.93
C LYS A 533 -5.17 -31.99 -6.47
N ILE A 534 -4.80 -32.80 -5.49
CA ILE A 534 -5.70 -33.80 -4.89
C ILE A 534 -6.93 -33.09 -4.29
N PHE A 535 -6.70 -31.96 -3.63
CA PHE A 535 -7.76 -31.15 -3.04
C PHE A 535 -8.76 -30.62 -4.08
N PHE A 536 -8.30 -29.92 -5.13
CA PHE A 536 -9.15 -29.42 -6.19
C PHE A 536 -9.86 -30.55 -6.95
N SER A 537 -9.17 -31.66 -7.24
CA SER A 537 -9.77 -32.85 -7.85
C SER A 537 -10.92 -33.42 -7.00
N ASN A 538 -10.76 -33.43 -5.68
CA ASN A 538 -11.80 -33.92 -4.77
C ASN A 538 -13.02 -33.01 -4.68
N ILE A 539 -12.82 -31.69 -4.75
CA ILE A 539 -13.92 -30.71 -4.76
C ILE A 539 -14.71 -30.76 -6.07
N SER A 540 -14.06 -31.00 -7.20
CA SER A 540 -14.74 -31.07 -8.51
C SER A 540 -15.60 -32.33 -8.67
N LYS A 541 -15.49 -33.34 -7.80
CA LYS A 541 -16.30 -34.57 -7.86
C LYS A 541 -17.73 -34.30 -7.39
N LYS A 542 -18.70 -34.46 -8.30
CA LYS A 542 -20.14 -34.19 -8.10
C LYS A 542 -20.72 -34.73 -6.79
N ASN A 543 -20.30 -35.91 -6.34
CA ASN A 543 -20.84 -36.58 -5.16
C ASN A 543 -20.45 -35.92 -3.82
N LYS A 544 -19.55 -34.92 -3.82
CA LYS A 544 -19.14 -34.19 -2.60
C LYS A 544 -19.58 -32.73 -2.58
N ILE A 545 -20.13 -32.20 -3.68
CA ILE A 545 -20.44 -30.77 -3.82
C ILE A 545 -21.45 -30.29 -2.78
N SER A 546 -22.47 -31.09 -2.44
CA SER A 546 -23.48 -30.71 -1.45
C SER A 546 -22.96 -30.62 0.00
N LEU A 547 -21.80 -31.22 0.29
CA LEU A 547 -21.19 -31.24 1.61
C LEU A 547 -19.97 -30.30 1.72
N MET A 548 -19.55 -29.69 0.61
CA MET A 548 -18.35 -28.86 0.54
C MET A 548 -18.67 -27.40 0.21
N GLN A 549 -18.18 -26.49 1.05
CA GLN A 549 -18.28 -25.05 0.89
C GLN A 549 -16.87 -24.47 0.66
N VAL A 550 -16.48 -24.34 -0.61
CA VAL A 550 -15.10 -23.99 -1.03
C VAL A 550 -14.72 -22.57 -0.60
N ASP A 551 -15.68 -21.65 -0.66
CA ASP A 551 -15.56 -20.26 -0.24
C ASP A 551 -15.20 -20.09 1.23
N ARG A 552 -15.60 -21.05 2.10
CA ARG A 552 -15.22 -21.05 3.53
C ARG A 552 -13.70 -21.07 3.72
N GLY A 553 -12.97 -21.82 2.90
CA GLY A 553 -11.52 -21.94 2.96
C GLY A 553 -10.78 -21.17 1.85
N ALA A 554 -11.43 -20.17 1.23
CA ALA A 554 -10.84 -19.43 0.12
C ALA A 554 -9.52 -18.75 0.51
N ARG A 555 -9.43 -18.25 1.74
CA ARG A 555 -8.23 -17.56 2.24
C ARG A 555 -7.06 -18.51 2.38
N GLU A 556 -7.31 -19.69 2.92
CA GLU A 556 -6.34 -20.76 3.09
C GLU A 556 -5.79 -21.21 1.74
N ILE A 557 -6.65 -21.37 0.73
CA ILE A 557 -6.25 -21.65 -0.67
C ILE A 557 -5.34 -20.53 -1.20
N GLY A 558 -5.77 -19.27 -1.10
CA GLY A 558 -4.99 -18.13 -1.57
C GLY A 558 -3.62 -18.00 -0.89
N MET A 559 -3.57 -18.23 0.42
CA MET A 559 -2.32 -18.20 1.20
C MET A 559 -1.38 -19.35 0.84
N VAL A 560 -1.88 -20.58 0.67
CA VAL A 560 -1.04 -21.72 0.27
C VAL A 560 -0.48 -21.54 -1.13
N ILE A 561 -1.27 -21.03 -2.09
CA ILE A 561 -0.76 -20.70 -3.43
C ILE A 561 0.38 -19.67 -3.33
N GLY A 562 0.19 -18.61 -2.52
CA GLY A 562 1.22 -17.60 -2.27
C GLY A 562 2.50 -18.19 -1.65
N LYS A 563 2.37 -19.12 -0.69
CA LYS A 563 3.49 -19.83 -0.07
C LYS A 563 4.23 -20.74 -1.05
N ILE A 564 3.52 -21.53 -1.84
CA ILE A 564 4.10 -22.42 -2.86
C ILE A 564 4.90 -21.59 -3.88
N TYR A 565 4.29 -20.51 -4.39
CA TYR A 565 4.93 -19.66 -5.39
C TYR A 565 6.17 -18.96 -4.84
N SER A 566 6.08 -18.37 -3.64
CA SER A 566 7.21 -17.72 -2.98
C SER A 566 8.35 -18.70 -2.68
N GLY A 567 8.02 -19.91 -2.21
CA GLY A 567 9.01 -20.97 -1.97
C GLY A 567 9.72 -21.39 -3.26
N ALA A 568 8.98 -21.58 -4.36
CA ALA A 568 9.57 -21.88 -5.67
C ALA A 568 10.52 -20.76 -6.14
N LEU A 569 10.13 -19.49 -6.01
CA LEU A 569 10.99 -18.35 -6.38
C LEU A 569 12.25 -18.26 -5.52
N LEU A 570 12.15 -18.54 -4.21
CA LEU A 570 13.32 -18.61 -3.34
C LEU A 570 14.29 -19.73 -3.76
N ILE A 571 13.77 -20.92 -4.11
CA ILE A 571 14.57 -22.03 -4.65
C ILE A 571 15.24 -21.63 -5.97
N GLN A 572 14.50 -20.95 -6.86
CA GLN A 572 15.03 -20.45 -8.13
C GLN A 572 16.20 -19.48 -7.91
N HIS A 573 16.01 -18.49 -7.03
CA HIS A 573 17.05 -17.52 -6.71
C HIS A 573 18.27 -18.19 -6.06
N ALA A 574 18.04 -19.09 -5.10
CA ALA A 574 19.08 -19.89 -4.46
C ALA A 574 19.74 -20.92 -5.40
N SER A 575 19.21 -21.12 -6.62
CA SER A 575 19.83 -21.93 -7.67
C SER A 575 20.60 -21.09 -8.70
N SER A 576 20.49 -19.76 -8.65
CA SER A 576 21.17 -18.86 -9.58
C SER A 576 22.70 -18.91 -9.47
N THR A 577 23.40 -18.26 -10.40
CA THR A 577 24.86 -18.10 -10.36
C THR A 577 25.31 -17.02 -9.39
N THR A 578 24.44 -16.08 -9.04
CA THR A 578 24.73 -14.95 -8.13
C THR A 578 24.41 -15.24 -6.67
N ARG A 579 23.88 -16.44 -6.37
CA ARG A 579 23.47 -16.84 -5.02
C ARG A 579 24.59 -16.68 -3.99
N THR A 580 24.19 -16.40 -2.76
CA THR A 580 25.01 -16.53 -1.55
C THR A 580 24.55 -17.73 -0.73
N ASP A 581 25.36 -18.19 0.24
CA ASP A 581 24.95 -19.27 1.14
C ASP A 581 23.69 -18.90 1.96
N ASN A 582 23.54 -17.62 2.30
CA ASN A 582 22.35 -17.10 2.97
C ASN A 582 21.08 -17.31 2.14
N ASP A 583 21.17 -17.25 0.81
CA ASP A 583 19.98 -17.45 -0.04
C ASP A 583 19.48 -18.90 0.03
N LYS A 584 20.39 -19.88 0.16
CA LYS A 584 20.03 -21.29 0.39
C LYS A 584 19.38 -21.49 1.75
N VAL A 585 19.94 -20.88 2.79
CA VAL A 585 19.38 -20.94 4.15
C VAL A 585 18.00 -20.29 4.19
N VAL A 586 17.80 -19.14 3.55
CA VAL A 586 16.48 -18.49 3.47
C VAL A 586 15.45 -19.39 2.78
N ALA A 587 15.80 -20.00 1.64
CA ALA A 587 14.91 -20.93 0.95
C ALA A 587 14.55 -22.12 1.85
N PHE A 588 15.53 -22.68 2.57
CA PHE A 588 15.32 -23.76 3.53
C PHE A 588 14.39 -23.37 4.67
N ARG A 589 14.65 -22.24 5.34
CA ARG A 589 13.81 -21.77 6.45
C ARG A 589 12.38 -21.48 6.00
N TYR A 590 12.22 -20.92 4.80
CA TYR A 590 10.89 -20.66 4.24
C TYR A 590 10.14 -21.96 3.95
N CYS A 591 10.77 -22.91 3.26
CA CYS A 591 10.10 -24.12 2.76
C CYS A 591 9.96 -25.24 3.81
N VAL A 592 10.89 -25.33 4.77
CA VAL A 592 11.03 -26.48 5.66
C VAL A 592 10.66 -26.15 7.11
N GLU A 593 11.08 -24.99 7.64
CA GLU A 593 10.82 -24.63 9.04
C GLU A 593 9.40 -24.09 9.28
N ASN A 594 8.71 -23.65 8.23
CA ASN A 594 7.34 -23.14 8.30
C ASN A 594 6.38 -24.04 7.49
N PRO A 595 5.17 -24.31 7.98
CA PRO A 595 4.19 -25.09 7.24
C PRO A 595 3.73 -24.35 5.97
N ILE A 596 4.04 -24.93 4.80
CA ILE A 596 3.49 -24.46 3.52
C ILE A 596 1.97 -24.66 3.51
N ILE A 597 1.48 -25.80 4.02
CA ILE A 597 0.05 -26.08 4.22
C ILE A 597 -0.23 -26.15 5.71
N ASP A 598 -1.22 -25.39 6.16
CA ASP A 598 -1.65 -25.26 7.56
C ASP A 598 -3.12 -25.66 7.78
N PHE A 599 -3.71 -26.40 6.84
CA PHE A 599 -5.10 -26.89 6.92
C PHE A 599 -5.27 -28.28 6.29
N ASP A 600 -6.38 -28.95 6.62
CA ASP A 600 -6.84 -30.18 5.99
C ASP A 600 -8.21 -30.01 5.32
N GLN A 601 -8.67 -31.01 4.56
CA GLN A 601 -9.91 -30.93 3.78
C GLN A 601 -11.18 -30.70 4.63
N SER A 602 -11.15 -31.00 5.93
CA SER A 602 -12.30 -30.82 6.83
C SER A 602 -12.74 -29.36 6.95
N ILE A 603 -11.85 -28.38 6.71
CA ILE A 603 -12.22 -26.95 6.75
C ILE A 603 -13.25 -26.58 5.68
N PHE A 604 -13.45 -27.42 4.67
CA PHE A 604 -14.43 -27.16 3.61
C PHE A 604 -15.77 -27.83 3.88
N ASN A 605 -15.92 -28.58 4.98
CA ASN A 605 -17.19 -29.21 5.33
C ASN A 605 -18.23 -28.13 5.67
N SER A 606 -19.38 -28.16 5.00
CA SER A 606 -20.48 -27.22 5.23
C SER A 606 -20.98 -27.21 6.67
N LEU A 607 -20.92 -28.35 7.38
CA LEU A 607 -21.27 -28.44 8.81
C LEU A 607 -20.39 -27.54 9.70
N ARG A 608 -19.16 -27.21 9.28
CA ARG A 608 -18.31 -26.28 10.03
C ARG A 608 -18.82 -24.85 9.93
N ASN A 609 -19.52 -24.47 8.88
CA ASN A 609 -20.15 -23.15 8.78
C ASN A 609 -21.20 -22.96 9.90
N ASP A 610 -22.02 -23.97 10.16
CA ASP A 610 -23.00 -23.91 11.27
C ASP A 610 -22.31 -23.80 12.64
N VAL A 611 -21.15 -24.46 12.80
CA VAL A 611 -20.32 -24.34 14.01
C VAL A 611 -19.71 -22.95 14.13
N ASP A 612 -19.17 -22.40 13.05
CA ASP A 612 -18.59 -21.05 13.02
C ASP A 612 -19.67 -20.00 13.37
N ILE A 613 -20.88 -20.12 12.83
CA ILE A 613 -22.02 -19.25 13.17
C ILE A 613 -22.32 -19.34 14.67
N LYS A 614 -22.37 -20.55 15.24
CA LYS A 614 -22.61 -20.73 16.69
C LYS A 614 -21.52 -20.10 17.55
N ILE A 615 -20.25 -20.25 17.16
CA ILE A 615 -19.10 -19.66 17.87
C ILE A 615 -19.17 -18.12 17.80
N VAL A 616 -19.36 -17.56 16.60
CA VAL A 616 -19.34 -16.11 16.37
C VAL A 616 -20.51 -15.40 17.04
N PHE A 617 -21.68 -16.04 17.04
CA PHE A 617 -22.92 -15.45 17.56
C PHE A 617 -23.36 -16.02 18.92
N GLU A 618 -22.46 -16.65 19.66
CA GLU A 618 -22.73 -17.10 21.02
C GLU A 618 -23.20 -15.91 21.89
N ASN A 619 -24.31 -16.09 22.62
CA ASN A 619 -24.96 -15.04 23.41
C ASN A 619 -25.40 -13.77 22.63
N TYR A 620 -25.48 -13.84 21.30
CA TYR A 620 -26.00 -12.72 20.51
C TYR A 620 -27.53 -12.71 20.50
N SER A 621 -28.12 -11.73 21.17
CA SER A 621 -29.56 -11.51 21.16
C SER A 621 -30.03 -11.21 19.73
N ASN A 622 -30.77 -12.15 19.12
CA ASN A 622 -31.46 -12.04 17.81
C ASN A 622 -30.75 -12.61 16.55
N VAL A 623 -29.96 -13.67 16.65
CA VAL A 623 -29.40 -14.33 15.44
C VAL A 623 -30.51 -14.90 14.53
N LYS A 624 -31.47 -15.63 15.12
CA LYS A 624 -32.48 -16.38 14.35
C LYS A 624 -33.52 -15.53 13.63
N SER A 625 -33.65 -14.24 13.94
CA SER A 625 -34.58 -13.34 13.24
C SER A 625 -33.91 -12.49 12.15
N LYS A 626 -32.59 -12.63 11.97
CA LYS A 626 -31.78 -11.80 11.06
C LYS A 626 -30.91 -12.58 10.07
N ILE A 627 -30.65 -13.87 10.32
CA ILE A 627 -30.23 -14.83 9.28
C ILE A 627 -31.49 -15.27 8.54
#